data_AF-A0A526V5R6-F1
#
_entry.id   AF-A0A526V5R6-F1
#
_cell.length_a   1.000
_cell.length_b   1.000
_cell.length_c   1.000
_cell.angle_alpha   90.00
_cell.angle_beta   90.00
_cell.angle_gamma   90.00
#
_symmetry.space_group_name_H-M   'P 1'
#
loop_
_entity.id
_entity.type
_entity.pdbx_description
1 polymer ?
#
loop_
_entity_poly.entity_id
_entity_poly.type
_entity_poly.pdbx_seq_one_letter_code
_entity_poly.pdbx_strand_id
1 'polypeptide(L)'
;EVRSRALRGKTRSGQDFGQSDVDTGLLAALKTLRLRLAKERQVPAYVVFSDRTLIDMAERRPHDLDAFAEVNGAGAAKLKEFGQVFLSAIAEHQSDGSA
;
A
#
# COMPACT_ATOMS: atom_id res chain seq x y z
N GLU A 1 -5.94 -40.98 -27.89
CA GLU A 1 -5.18 -39.88 -27.24
C GLU A 1 -6.16 -38.85 -26.68
N VAL A 2 -5.84 -38.30 -25.52
CA VAL A 2 -6.77 -37.81 -24.49
C VAL A 2 -7.27 -36.38 -24.80
N ARG A 3 -8.58 -36.15 -24.68
CA ARG A 3 -9.20 -34.81 -24.67
C ARG A 3 -8.74 -34.03 -23.45
N SER A 4 -8.28 -32.80 -23.61
CA SER A 4 -8.20 -31.83 -22.50
C SER A 4 -8.36 -30.41 -23.03
N ARG A 5 -9.56 -29.87 -22.80
CA ARG A 5 -9.91 -28.47 -22.92
C ARG A 5 -10.00 -27.91 -21.50
N ALA A 6 -9.21 -26.89 -21.18
CA ALA A 6 -9.56 -25.95 -20.10
C ALA A 6 -8.83 -24.61 -20.30
N LEU A 7 -9.64 -23.57 -20.48
CA LEU A 7 -9.28 -22.15 -20.43
C LEU A 7 -9.42 -21.66 -18.97
N ARG A 8 -8.39 -21.01 -18.43
CA ARG A 8 -8.38 -19.98 -17.34
C ARG A 8 -6.97 -19.97 -16.71
N GLY A 9 -6.33 -18.86 -16.37
CA GLY A 9 -6.79 -17.49 -16.21
C GLY A 9 -5.80 -16.50 -16.79
N LYS A 10 -6.38 -15.41 -17.26
CA LYS A 10 -5.74 -14.20 -17.75
C LYS A 10 -4.98 -13.55 -16.59
N THR A 11 -3.66 -13.64 -16.54
CA THR A 11 -2.84 -12.64 -15.83
C THR A 11 -2.85 -11.35 -16.66
N ARG A 12 -3.99 -10.65 -16.61
CA ARG A 12 -4.05 -9.22 -16.91
C ARG A 12 -4.26 -8.51 -15.59
N SER A 13 -3.15 -8.04 -15.04
CA SER A 13 -3.06 -6.83 -14.25
C SER A 13 -1.69 -6.28 -14.67
N GLY A 14 -1.57 -5.40 -15.66
CA GLY A 14 -2.31 -4.15 -15.81
C GLY A 14 -1.79 -3.20 -14.73
N GLN A 15 -1.04 -2.14 -15.00
CA GLN A 15 -0.75 -1.47 -16.26
C GLN A 15 0.61 -0.78 -16.14
N ASP A 16 1.28 -0.66 -17.28
CA ASP A 16 2.26 0.37 -17.59
C ASP A 16 1.60 1.74 -17.37
N PHE A 17 1.71 2.28 -16.15
CA PHE A 17 1.36 3.67 -15.84
C PHE A 17 2.68 4.42 -15.80
N GLY A 18 2.83 5.33 -16.76
CA GLY A 18 4.05 6.06 -17.03
C GLY A 18 4.70 6.62 -15.77
N GLN A 19 6.00 6.32 -15.63
CA GLN A 19 7.02 7.20 -15.09
C GLN A 19 6.61 8.04 -13.88
N SER A 20 6.26 7.35 -12.80
CA SER A 20 6.39 7.85 -11.45
C SER A 20 7.07 6.72 -10.67
N ASP A 21 8.16 7.01 -9.96
CA ASP A 21 8.99 6.10 -9.14
C ASP A 21 8.23 5.49 -7.92
N VAL A 22 6.90 5.37 -8.05
CA VAL A 22 6.00 4.78 -7.07
C VAL A 22 6.27 3.27 -7.05
N ASP A 23 6.72 2.77 -5.91
CA ASP A 23 6.86 1.34 -5.71
C ASP A 23 5.46 0.70 -5.70
N THR A 24 5.12 0.04 -6.81
CA THR A 24 3.81 -0.60 -6.99
C THR A 24 3.60 -1.77 -6.03
N GLY A 25 4.67 -2.44 -5.60
CA GLY A 25 4.63 -3.49 -4.59
C GLY A 25 4.29 -2.92 -3.22
N LEU A 26 4.98 -1.84 -2.83
CA LEU A 26 4.73 -1.14 -1.57
C LEU A 26 3.30 -0.58 -1.55
N LEU A 27 2.85 0.05 -2.63
CA LEU A 27 1.49 0.57 -2.73
C LEU A 27 0.45 -0.55 -2.55
N ALA A 28 0.68 -1.74 -3.10
CA ALA A 28 -0.21 -2.89 -2.91
C ALA A 28 -0.21 -3.39 -1.46
N ALA A 29 0.96 -3.45 -0.80
CA ALA A 29 1.08 -3.79 0.61
C ALA A 29 0.33 -2.78 1.51
N LEU A 30 0.52 -1.48 1.27
CA LEU A 30 -0.17 -0.40 1.99
C LEU A 30 -1.69 -0.43 1.79
N LYS A 31 -2.17 -0.72 0.57
CA LYS A 31 -3.60 -0.90 0.28
C LYS A 31 -4.19 -2.07 1.05
N THR A 32 -3.46 -3.18 1.13
CA THR A 32 -3.87 -4.37 1.89
C THR A 32 -3.92 -4.08 3.39
N LEU A 33 -2.90 -3.41 3.92
CA LEU A 33 -2.85 -2.99 5.32
C LEU A 33 -4.02 -2.05 5.67
N ARG A 34 -4.27 -1.05 4.83
CA ARG A 34 -5.40 -0.12 4.98
C ARG A 34 -6.72 -0.88 5.07
N LEU A 35 -6.93 -1.85 4.17
CA LEU A 35 -8.17 -2.64 4.15
C LEU A 35 -8.31 -3.47 5.43
N ARG A 36 -7.23 -4.05 5.94
CA ARG A 36 -7.23 -4.82 7.19
C ARG A 36 -7.61 -3.93 8.38
N LEU A 37 -6.98 -2.77 8.52
CA LEU A 37 -7.27 -1.81 9.61
C LEU A 37 -8.70 -1.27 9.53
N ALA A 38 -9.17 -1.01 8.32
CA ALA A 38 -10.54 -0.57 8.08
C ALA A 38 -11.57 -1.62 8.52
N LYS A 39 -11.32 -2.90 8.20
CA LYS A 39 -12.16 -4.02 8.66
C LYS A 39 -12.15 -4.18 10.17
N GLU A 40 -10.98 -4.10 10.81
CA GLU A 40 -10.85 -4.20 12.27
C GLU A 40 -11.63 -3.11 13.00
N ARG A 41 -11.65 -1.90 12.43
CA ARG A 41 -12.38 -0.76 12.97
C ARG A 41 -13.83 -0.64 12.48
N GLN A 42 -14.27 -1.56 11.63
CA GLN A 42 -15.58 -1.51 10.95
C GLN A 42 -15.87 -0.18 10.24
N VAL A 43 -14.83 0.47 9.70
CA VAL A 43 -14.94 1.72 8.94
C VAL A 43 -14.56 1.49 7.48
N PRO A 44 -15.02 2.34 6.54
CA PRO A 44 -14.55 2.30 5.18
C PRO A 44 -13.04 2.59 5.06
N ALA A 45 -12.35 1.96 4.11
CA ALA A 45 -10.90 2.08 3.94
C ALA A 45 -10.41 3.52 3.75
N TYR A 46 -11.18 4.36 3.05
CA TYR A 46 -10.84 5.77 2.84
C TYR A 46 -10.80 6.59 4.13
N VAL A 47 -11.46 6.13 5.21
CA VAL A 47 -11.45 6.80 6.51
C VAL A 47 -10.09 6.68 7.17
N VAL A 48 -9.41 5.55 7.00
CA VAL A 48 -8.03 5.34 7.47
C VAL A 48 -7.10 6.27 6.68
N PHE A 49 -6.92 6.02 5.39
CA PHE A 49 -6.17 6.90 4.49
C PHE A 49 -6.79 6.95 3.09
N SER A 50 -6.75 8.14 2.50
CA SER A 50 -7.17 8.34 1.10
C SER A 50 -6.21 7.62 0.15
N ASP A 51 -6.65 7.30 -1.07
CA ASP A 51 -5.75 6.67 -2.06
C ASP A 51 -4.58 7.59 -2.41
N ARG A 52 -4.82 8.92 -2.47
CA ARG A 52 -3.77 9.92 -2.70
C ARG A 52 -2.69 9.87 -1.62
N THR A 53 -3.08 9.72 -0.36
CA THR A 53 -2.13 9.60 0.75
C THR A 53 -1.31 8.30 0.63
N LEU A 54 -1.92 7.18 0.23
CA LEU A 54 -1.17 5.93 0.03
C LEU A 54 -0.15 6.02 -1.11
N ILE A 55 -0.51 6.71 -2.20
CA ILE A 55 0.39 6.94 -3.33
C ILE A 55 1.57 7.80 -2.87
N ASP A 56 1.30 8.92 -2.18
CA ASP A 56 2.34 9.82 -1.64
C ASP A 56 3.25 9.10 -0.61
N MET A 57 2.70 8.20 0.21
CA MET A 57 3.51 7.32 1.09
C MET A 57 4.41 6.36 0.30
N ALA A 58 3.89 5.75 -0.77
CA ALA A 58 4.66 4.81 -1.59
C ALA A 58 5.77 5.51 -2.40
N GLU A 59 5.57 6.78 -2.75
CA GLU A 59 6.58 7.64 -3.38
C GLU A 59 7.66 8.06 -2.38
N ARG A 60 7.26 8.58 -1.21
CA ARG A 60 8.19 9.12 -0.20
C ARG A 60 8.89 8.06 0.62
N ARG A 61 8.26 6.89 0.80
CA ARG A 61 8.73 5.77 1.64
C ARG A 61 9.20 6.25 3.02
N PRO A 62 8.32 6.91 3.80
CA PRO A 62 8.70 7.45 5.10
C PRO A 62 9.24 6.34 6.00
N HIS A 63 10.38 6.61 6.64
CA HIS A 63 11.05 5.68 7.56
C HIS A 63 10.82 6.07 9.03
N ASP A 64 10.33 7.27 9.29
CA ASP A 64 10.00 7.79 10.62
C ASP A 64 8.70 8.59 10.63
N LEU A 65 8.18 8.85 11.83
CA LEU A 65 6.95 9.63 12.02
C LEU A 65 7.05 11.06 11.48
N ASP A 66 8.24 11.66 11.51
CA ASP A 66 8.49 13.02 10.99
C ASP A 66 8.33 13.06 9.47
N ALA A 67 9.00 12.14 8.75
CA ALA A 67 8.84 11.97 7.31
C ALA A 67 7.40 11.59 6.93
N PHE A 68 6.70 10.83 7.78
CA PHE A 68 5.30 10.49 7.57
C PHE A 68 4.38 11.72 7.79
N ALA A 69 4.75 12.67 8.63
CA ALA A 69 4.04 13.94 8.79
C ALA A 69 4.09 14.83 7.55
N GLU A 70 5.11 14.67 6.71
CA GLU A 70 5.20 15.35 5.41
C GLU A 70 4.26 14.76 4.34
N VAL A 71 3.64 13.60 4.62
CA VAL A 71 2.75 12.93 3.67
C VAL A 71 1.43 13.68 3.53
N ASN A 72 1.05 13.95 2.28
CA ASN A 72 -0.16 14.70 1.98
C ASN A 72 -1.45 13.97 2.42
N GLY A 73 -2.15 14.53 3.40
CA GLY A 73 -3.40 14.00 3.94
C GLY A 73 -3.21 13.03 5.12
N ALA A 74 -1.98 12.87 5.64
CA ALA A 74 -1.70 12.20 6.90
C ALA A 74 -1.78 13.20 8.07
N GLY A 75 -2.98 13.39 8.61
CA GLY A 75 -3.16 14.26 9.79
C GLY A 75 -2.54 13.67 11.07
N ALA A 76 -2.10 14.52 12.00
CA ALA A 76 -1.42 14.14 13.25
C ALA A 76 -2.17 13.07 14.08
N ALA A 77 -3.51 13.12 14.13
CA ALA A 77 -4.31 12.14 14.84
C ALA A 77 -4.19 10.72 14.22
N LYS A 78 -4.22 10.64 12.89
CA LYS A 78 -4.09 9.37 12.15
C LYS A 78 -2.66 8.85 12.20
N LEU A 79 -1.68 9.75 12.18
CA LEU A 79 -0.27 9.44 12.38
C LEU A 79 0.00 8.78 13.73
N LYS A 80 -0.54 9.33 14.80
CA LYS A 80 -0.37 8.76 16.14
C LYS A 80 -0.99 7.36 16.26
N GLU A 81 -2.08 7.12 15.54
CA GLU A 81 -2.85 5.88 15.63
C GLU A 81 -2.37 4.78 14.67
N PHE A 82 -2.05 5.15 13.44
CA PHE A 82 -1.71 4.23 12.34
C PHE A 82 -0.26 4.36 11.87
N GLY A 83 0.43 5.46 12.17
CA GLY A 83 1.77 5.75 11.66
C GLY A 83 2.75 4.63 11.96
N GLN A 84 2.79 4.14 13.21
CA GLN A 84 3.68 3.02 13.58
C GLN A 84 3.41 1.76 12.74
N VAL A 85 2.14 1.42 12.51
CA VAL A 85 1.75 0.21 11.77
C VAL A 85 2.13 0.33 10.29
N PHE A 86 1.96 1.52 9.70
CA PHE A 86 2.34 1.77 8.31
C PHE A 86 3.87 1.83 8.14
N LEU A 87 4.59 2.45 9.07
CA LEU A 87 6.05 2.49 9.07
C LEU A 87 6.64 1.08 9.15
N SER A 88 6.11 0.22 10.03
CA SER A 88 6.50 -1.19 10.09
C SER A 88 6.32 -1.89 8.75
N ALA A 89 5.16 -1.74 8.10
CA ALA A 89 4.90 -2.37 6.81
C ALA A 89 5.82 -1.86 5.68
N ILE A 90 6.19 -0.58 5.71
CA ILE A 90 7.17 -0.01 4.77
C ILE A 90 8.55 -0.62 5.00
N ALA A 91 8.99 -0.71 6.26
CA ALA A 91 10.28 -1.29 6.62
C ALA A 91 10.36 -2.80 6.27
N GLU A 92 9.29 -3.56 6.49
CA GLU A 92 9.19 -4.96 6.09
C GLU A 92 9.32 -5.12 4.57
N HIS A 93 8.63 -4.30 3.79
CA HIS A 93 8.70 -4.34 2.33
C HIS A 93 10.10 -4.01 1.79
N GLN A 94 10.79 -3.04 2.40
CA GLN A 94 12.18 -2.69 2.03
C GLN A 94 13.18 -3.81 2.34
N SER A 95 12.91 -4.60 3.39
CA SER A 95 13.75 -5.73 3.78
C SER A 95 13.60 -6.91 2.82
N ASP A 96 12.39 -7.15 2.31
CA ASP A 96 12.08 -8.27 1.38
C ASP A 96 12.59 -7.99 -0.05
N GLY A 97 12.65 -6.72 -0.47
CA GLY A 97 13.17 -6.31 -1.79
C GLY A 97 14.70 -6.21 -1.90
N SER A 98 15.46 -6.48 -0.83
CA SER A 98 16.92 -6.31 -0.77
C SER A 98 17.73 -7.61 -0.93
N ALA A 99 17.13 -8.67 -1.49
CA ALA A 99 17.77 -9.98 -1.71
C ALA A 99 17.91 -10.36 -3.19
#